data_AF-A0A0A0EN98-F1
#
_entry.id   AF-A0A0A0EN98-F1
#
_cell.length_a   1.000
_cell.length_b   1.000
_cell.length_c   1.000
_cell.angle_alpha   90.00
_cell.angle_beta   90.00
_cell.angle_gamma   90.00
#
_symmetry.space_group_name_H-M   'P 1'
#
loop_
_entity.id
_entity.type
_entity.pdbx_description
1 polymer ?
#
loop_
_entity_poly.entity_id
_entity_poly.type
_entity_poly.pdbx_seq_one_letter_code
_entity_poly.pdbx_strand_id
1 'polypeptide(L)'
;MVFHHWGDIDVGGFRIAARLQEIAMPASVSLQPWLMDITLDGRGNEVKDSTRDAMRAAAIRAGWSTFDRLPALTLEQERVGVILPSLI
;
A
#
# COMPACT_ATOMS: atom_id res chain seq x y z
N MET A 1 3.42 -12.63 13.64
CA MET A 1 3.68 -11.22 14.04
C MET A 1 3.27 -10.32 12.89
N VAL A 2 2.85 -9.08 13.15
CA VAL A 2 2.42 -8.14 12.10
C VAL A 2 3.43 -7.01 12.00
N PHE A 3 3.84 -6.69 10.78
CA PHE A 3 4.62 -5.50 10.46
C PHE A 3 3.76 -4.59 9.60
N HIS A 4 3.57 -3.34 10.02
CA HIS A 4 2.76 -2.37 9.28
C HIS A 4 3.65 -1.54 8.38
N HIS A 5 3.25 -1.35 7.12
CA HIS A 5 3.91 -0.48 6.16
C HIS A 5 3.03 0.70 5.81
N TRP A 6 3.59 1.91 5.86
CA TRP A 6 3.00 3.14 5.37
C TRP A 6 4.03 3.87 4.51
N GLY A 7 3.55 4.53 3.47
CA GLY A 7 4.33 5.25 2.47
C GLY A 7 3.37 5.98 1.53
N ASP A 8 3.92 6.51 0.43
CA ASP A 8 3.11 7.15 -0.59
C ASP A 8 2.21 6.13 -1.31
N ILE A 9 0.98 6.54 -1.62
CA ILE A 9 0.06 5.75 -2.43
C ILE A 9 0.41 5.99 -3.91
N ASP A 10 1.55 5.46 -4.33
CA ASP A 10 2.06 5.54 -5.69
C ASP A 10 2.86 4.29 -6.07
N VAL A 11 3.40 4.23 -7.29
CA VAL A 11 4.18 3.05 -7.72
C VAL A 11 5.41 2.83 -6.84
N GLY A 12 6.04 3.89 -6.33
CA GLY A 12 7.21 3.81 -5.46
C GLY A 12 6.88 3.16 -4.12
N GLY A 13 5.89 3.68 -3.41
CA GLY A 13 5.48 3.17 -2.09
C GLY A 13 5.03 1.71 -2.15
N PHE A 14 4.26 1.32 -3.16
CA PHE A 14 3.88 -0.09 -3.35
C PHE A 14 5.08 -0.99 -3.71
N ARG A 15 6.06 -0.50 -4.49
CA ARG A 15 7.28 -1.27 -4.79
C ARG A 15 8.16 -1.48 -3.56
N ILE A 16 8.22 -0.51 -2.65
CA ILE A 16 8.93 -0.64 -1.38
C ILE A 16 8.26 -1.74 -0.54
N ALA A 17 6.93 -1.72 -0.41
CA ALA A 17 6.19 -2.76 0.30
C ALA A 17 6.45 -4.16 -0.29
N ALA A 18 6.37 -4.29 -1.62
CA ALA A 18 6.69 -5.55 -2.30
C ALA A 18 8.11 -6.03 -1.99
N ARG A 19 9.08 -5.10 -2.04
CA ARG A 19 10.49 -5.44 -1.77
C ARG A 19 10.69 -5.87 -0.32
N LEU A 20 10.08 -5.19 0.65
CA LEU A 20 10.12 -5.57 2.08
C LEU A 20 9.59 -6.99 2.28
N GLN A 21 8.43 -7.32 1.68
CA GLN A 21 7.86 -8.66 1.78
C GLN A 21 8.76 -9.73 1.17
N GLU A 22 9.44 -9.44 0.07
CA GLU A 22 10.28 -10.41 -0.64
C GLU A 22 11.63 -10.69 0.04
N ILE A 23 12.24 -9.69 0.70
CA ILE A 23 13.62 -9.84 1.19
C ILE A 23 13.79 -9.65 2.69
N ALA A 24 12.89 -8.94 3.35
CA ALA A 24 13.08 -8.51 4.73
C ALA A 24 12.13 -9.21 5.71
N MET A 25 10.93 -9.60 5.25
CA MET A 25 9.93 -10.23 6.12
C MET A 25 10.20 -11.73 6.29
N PRO A 26 10.41 -12.20 7.53
CA PRO A 26 10.42 -13.63 7.82
C PRO A 26 9.06 -14.26 7.47
N ALA A 27 9.04 -15.57 7.17
CA ALA A 27 7.81 -16.29 6.83
C ALA A 27 6.70 -16.25 7.91
N SER A 28 7.07 -15.96 9.17
CA SER A 28 6.13 -15.82 10.31
C SER A 28 5.62 -14.39 10.53
N VAL A 29 6.06 -13.44 9.70
CA VAL A 29 5.67 -12.03 9.76
C VAL A 29 4.83 -11.68 8.54
N SER A 30 3.65 -11.11 8.79
CA SER A 30 2.80 -10.59 7.72
C SER A 30 3.01 -9.07 7.60
N LEU A 31 3.35 -8.62 6.39
CA LEU A 31 3.37 -7.19 6.05
C LEU A 31 1.95 -6.72 5.78
N GLN A 32 1.44 -5.80 6.59
CA GLN A 32 0.08 -5.26 6.48
C GLN A 32 0.11 -3.82 5.96
N PRO A 33 -0.77 -3.45 5.02
CA PRO A 33 -0.88 -2.09 4.52
C PRO A 33 -1.53 -1.21 5.58
N TRP A 34 -0.79 -0.25 6.14
CA TRP A 34 -1.34 0.75 7.05
C TRP A 34 -1.47 2.07 6.32
N LEU A 35 -2.70 2.58 6.24
CA LEU A 35 -3.05 3.84 5.54
C LEU A 35 -2.70 3.88 4.04
N MET A 36 -2.38 2.74 3.43
CA MET A 36 -2.05 2.64 2.00
C MET A 36 -3.28 2.50 1.08
N ASP A 37 -4.47 2.26 1.63
CA ASP A 37 -5.70 2.09 0.86
C ASP A 37 -6.37 3.44 0.59
N ILE A 38 -6.15 3.97 -0.61
CA ILE A 38 -6.72 5.26 -1.05
C ILE A 38 -8.25 5.26 -1.10
N THR A 39 -8.90 4.10 -1.13
CA THR A 39 -10.36 4.02 -1.11
C THR A 39 -10.96 4.45 0.23
N LEU A 40 -10.15 4.48 1.29
CA LEU A 40 -10.55 4.94 2.62
C LEU A 40 -10.65 6.48 2.71
N ASP A 41 -9.82 7.20 1.95
CA ASP A 41 -9.89 8.67 1.84
C ASP A 41 -10.84 9.09 0.69
N GLY A 42 -10.80 8.34 -0.42
CA GLY A 42 -11.58 8.62 -1.63
C GLY A 42 -11.09 9.85 -2.41
N ARG A 43 -9.90 10.36 -2.08
CA ARG A 43 -9.28 11.54 -2.69
C ARG A 43 -7.88 11.20 -3.20
N GLY A 44 -7.51 11.75 -4.34
CA GLY A 44 -6.21 11.52 -4.94
C GLY A 44 -6.06 12.26 -6.27
N ASN A 45 -4.86 12.22 -6.83
CA ASN A 45 -4.59 12.71 -8.16
C ASN A 45 -4.82 11.59 -9.17
N GLU A 46 -5.53 11.87 -10.26
CA GLU A 46 -5.73 10.90 -11.34
C GLU A 46 -4.41 10.49 -11.98
N VAL A 47 -4.27 9.19 -12.26
CA VAL A 47 -3.14 8.63 -12.98
C VAL A 47 -3.62 7.73 -14.12
N LYS A 48 -2.70 7.33 -14.99
CA LYS A 48 -2.98 6.37 -16.05
C LYS A 48 -3.32 4.99 -15.47
N ASP A 49 -4.15 4.24 -16.18
CA ASP A 49 -4.45 2.84 -15.89
C ASP A 49 -3.18 1.98 -15.77
N SER A 50 -2.14 2.24 -16.57
CA SER A 50 -0.86 1.53 -16.45
C SER A 50 -0.15 1.78 -15.11
N THR A 51 -0.29 2.98 -14.53
CA THR A 51 0.24 3.31 -13.21
C THR A 51 -0.53 2.55 -12.13
N ARG A 52 -1.86 2.56 -12.20
CA ARG A 52 -2.73 1.75 -11.34
C ARG A 52 -2.36 0.27 -11.39
N ASP A 53 -2.19 -0.28 -12.59
CA ASP A 53 -1.90 -1.70 -12.78
C ASP A 53 -0.51 -2.06 -12.21
N ALA A 54 0.47 -1.15 -12.31
CA ALA A 54 1.77 -1.31 -11.67
C ALA A 54 1.68 -1.29 -10.14
N MET A 55 0.85 -0.41 -9.55
CA MET A 55 0.58 -0.39 -8.10
C MET A 55 -0.08 -1.70 -7.65
N ARG A 56 -1.12 -2.16 -8.35
CA ARG A 56 -1.81 -3.43 -8.08
C ARG A 56 -0.86 -4.63 -8.16
N ALA A 57 -0.02 -4.71 -9.19
CA ALA A 57 0.96 -5.78 -9.33
C ALA A 57 1.97 -5.79 -8.17
N ALA A 58 2.42 -4.62 -7.72
CA ALA A 58 3.30 -4.51 -6.56
C ALA A 58 2.56 -4.85 -5.24
N ALA A 59 1.30 -4.45 -5.08
CA ALA A 59 0.48 -4.83 -3.92
C ALA A 59 0.31 -6.35 -3.81
N ILE A 60 0.04 -7.04 -4.92
CA ILE A 60 -0.04 -8.50 -4.96
C ILE A 60 1.28 -9.14 -4.51
N ARG A 61 2.42 -8.62 -4.99
CA ARG A 61 3.75 -9.08 -4.55
C ARG A 61 4.02 -8.80 -3.06
N ALA A 62 3.45 -7.73 -2.50
CA ALA A 62 3.48 -7.46 -1.06
C ALA A 62 2.54 -8.37 -0.25
N GLY A 63 1.75 -9.23 -0.89
CA GLY A 63 0.76 -10.09 -0.24
C GLY A 63 -0.60 -9.42 0.01
N TRP A 64 -0.86 -8.25 -0.58
CA TRP A 64 -2.07 -7.46 -0.37
C TRP A 64 -3.09 -7.70 -1.47
N SER A 65 -3.68 -8.91 -1.49
CA SER A 65 -4.61 -9.33 -2.54
C SER A 65 -5.88 -8.47 -2.65
N THR A 66 -6.29 -7.80 -1.57
CA THR A 66 -7.46 -6.91 -1.54
C THR A 66 -7.28 -5.61 -2.33
N PHE A 67 -6.05 -5.31 -2.75
CA PHE A 67 -5.71 -4.11 -3.53
C PHE A 67 -5.89 -4.30 -5.05
N ASP A 68 -6.38 -5.46 -5.50
CA ASP A 68 -6.73 -5.74 -6.90
C ASP A 68 -7.71 -4.71 -7.51
N ARG A 69 -8.46 -4.01 -6.66
CA ARG A 69 -9.46 -2.99 -7.02
C ARG A 69 -9.02 -1.55 -6.84
N LEU A 70 -7.74 -1.28 -6.53
CA LEU A 70 -7.23 0.09 -6.39
C LEU A 70 -7.67 0.98 -7.56
N PRO A 71 -8.24 2.18 -7.33
CA PRO A 71 -8.57 3.10 -8.39
C PRO A 71 -7.31 3.68 -9.05
N ALA A 72 -7.45 4.31 -10.22
CA ALA A 72 -6.36 5.02 -10.87
C ALA A 72 -6.09 6.38 -10.23
N LEU A 73 -5.71 6.35 -8.95
CA LEU A 73 -5.43 7.50 -8.12
C LEU A 73 -4.10 7.33 -7.39
N THR A 74 -3.40 8.44 -7.16
CA THR A 74 -2.25 8.51 -6.24
C THR A 74 -2.43 9.57 -5.18
N LEU A 75 -1.77 9.38 -4.03
CA LEU A 75 -1.84 10.30 -2.90
C LEU A 75 -0.55 10.24 -2.09
N GLU A 76 0.06 11.40 -1.85
CA GLU A 76 1.24 11.52 -0.97
C GLU A 76 0.88 11.14 0.46
N GLN A 77 1.82 10.52 1.18
CA GLN A 77 1.63 10.04 2.54
C GLN A 77 1.14 11.15 3.48
N GLU A 78 1.71 12.35 3.39
CA GLU A 78 1.42 13.49 4.27
C GLU A 78 -0.02 14.02 4.14
N ARG A 79 -0.73 13.60 3.09
CA ARG A 79 -2.13 13.97 2.86
C ARG A 79 -3.12 13.05 3.54
N VAL A 80 -2.68 11.89 4.02
CA VAL A 80 -3.55 10.92 4.71
C VAL A 80 -3.65 11.27 6.20
N GLY A 81 -4.87 11.36 6.72
CA GLY A 81 -5.10 11.54 8.14
C GLY A 81 -4.55 10.36 8.95
N VAL A 82 -3.61 10.62 9.86
CA VAL A 82 -2.95 9.57 10.64
C VAL A 82 -3.88 9.02 11.71
N ILE A 83 -4.16 7.71 11.64
CA ILE A 83 -4.84 6.96 12.69
C ILE A 83 -3.91 5.83 13.10
N LEU A 84 -3.38 5.92 14.32
CA LEU A 84 -2.56 4.85 14.89
C LEU A 84 -3.38 3.56 15.00
N PRO A 85 -2.78 2.38 14.73
CA PRO A 85 -3.42 1.11 15.04
C PRO A 85 -3.78 1.13 16.53
N SER A 86 -5.02 0.80 16.87
CA SER A 86 -5.43 0.65 18.27
C SER A 86 -4.46 -0.32 18.94
N LEU A 87 -3.73 0.15 19.96
CA LEU A 87 -2.94 -0.70 20.84
C LEU A 87 -3.93 -1.65 21.53
N ILE A 88 -3.95 -2.91 21.08
CA ILE A 88 -4.57 -4.02 21.80
C ILE A 88 -3.53 -4.56 22.78
#